data_AF-A0A3M1CR01-F1
#
_entry.id   AF-A0A3M1CR01-F1
#
_cell.length_a   1.000
_cell.length_b   1.000
_cell.length_c   1.000
_cell.angle_alpha   90.00
_cell.angle_beta   90.00
_cell.angle_gamma   90.00
#
_symmetry.space_group_name_H-M   'P 1'
#
loop_
_entity.id
_entity.type
_entity.pdbx_description
1 polymer ?
#
loop_
_entity_poly.entity_id
_entity_poly.type
_entity_poly.pdbx_seq_one_letter_code
_entity_poly.pdbx_strand_id
1 'polypeptide(L)'
;MMPEDSEQILPRLVQALEGVSRWRQEQEEAARARLARINDERQRLRADIEQLEREIETLGDLELKVQAELDELPRHVHQRTRAAVDEGINADAEVLAERDGLYAAALKAREDAVAELLADPDIARLVEEYEQFQQVEPTLANLPAGYRDAILAHHDSVQRRLQPVLEVAQAPLQPVDAERAAVTLVASLNPMEGSPEALALILPVPFDIYEDWTERNEDLAAVLSYRIIAATSAALAQVGVPDVAMQYTDYQGKLAVQVWFGDDAPQGDVREALDAQLEALADQAGELRAVGLDLYTAWLDPRVVTGEDDDDVQASDGAAWTPGDDEATEAPAGASADVPGDAHIESEA
;
A
#
# COMPACT_ATOMS: atom_id res chain seq x y z
N MET A 1 94.25 69.42 -3.59
CA MET A 1 95.45 69.00 -4.33
C MET A 1 95.57 67.50 -4.10
N MET A 2 95.26 66.73 -5.14
CA MET A 2 95.31 65.26 -5.19
C MET A 2 96.76 64.78 -4.98
N PRO A 3 97.00 63.65 -4.31
CA PRO A 3 98.08 62.76 -4.69
C PRO A 3 97.52 61.61 -5.55
N GLU A 4 98.28 61.32 -6.58
CA GLU A 4 97.98 60.50 -7.74
C GLU A 4 97.81 59.02 -7.38
N ASP A 5 96.79 58.41 -7.97
CA ASP A 5 96.58 56.96 -8.02
C ASP A 5 97.82 56.28 -8.61
N SER A 6 98.55 55.58 -7.75
CA SER A 6 99.59 54.64 -8.17
C SER A 6 98.92 53.32 -8.57
N GLU A 7 98.40 53.24 -9.80
CA GLU A 7 98.05 51.98 -10.43
C GLU A 7 99.32 51.14 -10.65
N GLN A 8 99.57 50.21 -9.73
CA GLN A 8 100.57 49.17 -9.90
C GLN A 8 100.15 48.27 -11.06
N ILE A 9 100.85 48.38 -12.20
CA ILE A 9 100.65 47.55 -13.38
C ILE A 9 101.16 46.13 -13.07
N LEU A 10 100.25 45.25 -12.63
CA LEU A 10 100.49 43.82 -12.50
C LEU A 10 100.90 43.21 -13.87
N PRO A 11 101.82 42.23 -13.91
CA PRO A 11 102.17 41.52 -15.16
C PRO A 11 100.91 40.96 -15.83
N ARG A 12 100.79 41.05 -17.17
CA ARG A 12 99.59 40.62 -17.93
C ARG A 12 99.08 39.20 -17.61
N LEU A 13 100.00 38.28 -17.28
CA LEU A 13 99.65 36.92 -16.87
C LEU A 13 98.93 36.89 -15.51
N VAL A 14 99.35 37.73 -14.56
CA VAL A 14 98.73 37.82 -13.23
C VAL A 14 97.33 38.43 -13.34
N GLN A 15 97.15 39.48 -14.14
CA GLN A 15 95.82 40.04 -14.43
C GLN A 15 94.88 39.03 -15.11
N ALA A 16 95.40 38.23 -16.05
CA ALA A 16 94.62 37.17 -16.70
C ALA A 16 94.23 36.05 -15.71
N LEU A 17 95.14 35.65 -14.80
CA LEU A 17 94.86 34.66 -13.76
C LEU A 17 93.87 35.16 -12.70
N GLU A 18 93.96 36.43 -12.30
CA GLU A 18 92.98 37.08 -11.43
C GLU A 18 91.60 37.18 -12.10
N GLY A 19 91.56 37.48 -13.40
CA GLY A 19 90.33 37.45 -14.20
C GLY A 19 89.69 36.06 -14.27
N VAL A 20 90.49 35.01 -14.47
CA VAL A 20 90.02 33.61 -14.42
C VAL A 20 89.54 33.23 -13.02
N SER A 21 90.24 33.66 -11.96
CA SER A 21 89.83 33.40 -10.58
C SER A 21 88.50 34.10 -10.25
N ARG A 22 88.31 35.34 -10.69
CA ARG A 22 87.08 36.10 -10.50
C ARG A 22 85.93 35.48 -11.29
N TRP A 23 86.14 35.14 -12.56
CA TRP A 23 85.16 34.43 -13.37
C TRP A 23 84.75 33.10 -12.72
N ARG A 24 85.72 32.32 -12.23
CA ARG A 24 85.43 31.07 -11.51
C ARG A 24 84.58 31.32 -10.27
N GLN A 25 84.90 32.33 -9.47
CA GLN A 25 84.14 32.69 -8.28
C GLN A 25 82.71 33.13 -8.64
N GLU A 26 82.55 33.98 -9.65
CA GLU A 26 81.23 34.41 -10.16
C GLU A 26 80.41 33.22 -10.70
N GLN A 27 81.05 32.27 -11.40
CA GLN A 27 80.40 31.04 -11.86
C GLN A 27 80.01 30.12 -10.71
N GLU A 28 80.86 29.97 -9.69
CA GLU A 28 80.56 29.18 -8.49
C GLU A 28 79.40 29.80 -7.70
N GLU A 29 79.37 31.13 -7.55
CA GLU A 29 78.27 31.86 -6.90
C GLU A 29 76.97 31.76 -7.70
N ALA A 30 77.01 31.94 -9.03
CA ALA A 30 75.85 31.78 -9.90
C ALA A 30 75.31 30.34 -9.89
N ALA A 31 76.19 29.33 -9.91
CA ALA A 31 75.81 27.92 -9.82
C ALA A 31 75.18 27.60 -8.46
N ARG A 32 75.73 28.13 -7.35
CA ARG A 32 75.15 27.98 -6.00
C ARG A 32 73.77 28.63 -5.91
N ALA A 33 73.59 29.83 -6.45
CA ALA A 33 72.30 30.52 -6.47
C ALA A 33 71.26 29.73 -7.29
N ARG A 34 71.66 29.16 -8.44
CA ARG A 34 70.79 28.30 -9.25
C ARG A 34 70.41 27.01 -8.52
N LEU A 35 71.37 26.36 -7.86
CA LEU A 35 71.10 25.17 -7.05
C LEU A 35 70.19 25.46 -5.86
N ALA A 36 70.34 26.61 -5.21
CA ALA A 36 69.44 27.05 -4.14
C ALA A 36 68.01 27.19 -4.67
N ARG A 37 67.81 27.92 -5.79
CA ARG A 37 66.48 28.04 -6.42
C ARG A 37 65.88 26.69 -6.79
N ILE A 38 66.66 25.78 -7.38
CA ILE A 38 66.18 24.43 -7.74
C ILE A 38 65.80 23.65 -6.47
N ASN A 39 66.55 23.78 -5.37
CA ASN A 39 66.22 23.11 -4.12
C ASN A 39 64.94 23.66 -3.50
N ASP A 40 64.75 24.98 -3.49
CA ASP A 40 63.53 25.63 -3.00
C ASP A 40 62.31 25.20 -3.82
N GLU A 41 62.44 25.18 -5.15
CA GLU A 41 61.39 24.74 -6.07
C GLU A 41 61.06 23.25 -5.87
N ARG A 42 62.08 22.40 -5.68
CA ARG A 42 61.90 20.98 -5.38
C ARG A 42 61.21 20.76 -4.02
N GLN A 43 61.52 21.57 -3.01
CA GLN A 43 60.85 21.50 -1.71
C GLN A 43 59.38 21.91 -1.82
N ARG A 44 59.10 22.99 -2.56
CA ARG A 44 57.73 23.44 -2.83
C ARG A 44 56.91 22.37 -3.54
N LEU A 45 57.43 21.80 -4.63
CA LEU A 45 56.73 20.75 -5.38
C LEU A 45 56.47 19.50 -4.54
N ARG A 46 57.36 19.15 -3.60
CA ARG A 46 57.12 18.05 -2.65
C ARG A 46 55.97 18.36 -1.69
N ALA A 47 55.92 19.58 -1.16
CA ALA A 47 54.81 20.00 -0.31
C ALA A 47 53.48 20.01 -1.07
N ASP A 48 53.48 20.45 -2.33
CA ASP A 48 52.29 20.42 -3.20
C ASP A 48 51.84 18.97 -3.46
N ILE A 49 52.77 18.03 -3.70
CA ILE A 49 52.45 16.60 -3.86
C ILE A 49 51.83 16.04 -2.57
N GLU A 50 52.44 16.28 -1.41
CA GLU A 50 51.89 15.81 -0.13
C GLU A 50 50.50 16.40 0.15
N GLN A 51 50.26 17.66 -0.24
CA GLN A 51 48.94 18.26 -0.13
C GLN A 51 47.93 17.56 -1.06
N LEU A 52 48.28 17.37 -2.33
CA LEU A 52 47.42 16.69 -3.30
C LEU A 52 47.13 15.24 -2.90
N GLU A 53 48.10 14.52 -2.32
CA GLU A 53 47.90 13.16 -1.81
C GLU A 53 46.88 13.12 -0.67
N ARG A 54 46.93 14.10 0.26
CA ARG A 54 45.90 14.24 1.32
C ARG A 54 44.54 14.58 0.73
N GLU A 55 44.50 15.47 -0.26
CA GLU A 55 43.23 15.82 -0.94
C GLU A 55 42.62 14.58 -1.63
N ILE A 56 43.43 13.75 -2.29
CA ILE A 56 42.99 12.48 -2.89
C ILE A 56 42.45 11.53 -1.82
N GLU A 57 43.14 11.36 -0.69
CA GLU A 57 42.66 10.53 0.43
C GLU A 57 41.30 11.02 0.95
N THR A 58 41.13 12.33 1.15
CA THR A 58 39.85 12.90 1.59
C THR A 58 38.72 12.71 0.58
N LEU A 59 39.03 12.78 -0.73
CA LEU A 59 38.06 12.52 -1.78
C LEU A 59 37.68 11.04 -1.84
N GLY A 60 38.63 10.12 -1.61
CA GLY A 60 38.35 8.69 -1.49
C GLY A 60 37.44 8.36 -0.31
N ASP A 61 37.67 8.97 0.86
CA ASP A 61 36.78 8.84 2.02
C ASP A 61 35.38 9.39 1.74
N LEU A 62 35.27 10.49 0.99
CA LEU A 62 33.99 11.07 0.58
C LEU A 62 33.26 10.14 -0.40
N GLU A 63 33.97 9.59 -1.39
CA GLU A 63 33.41 8.64 -2.35
C GLU A 63 32.84 7.41 -1.65
N LEU A 64 33.57 6.82 -0.69
CA LEU A 64 33.07 5.69 0.10
C LEU A 64 31.82 6.03 0.92
N LYS A 65 31.75 7.24 1.51
CA LYS A 65 30.56 7.69 2.24
C LYS A 65 29.36 7.88 1.32
N VAL A 66 29.55 8.53 0.17
CA VAL A 66 28.48 8.73 -0.81
C VAL A 66 28.01 7.38 -1.36
N GLN A 67 28.91 6.44 -1.61
CA GLN A 67 28.53 5.10 -2.05
C GLN A 67 27.69 4.39 -0.98
N ALA A 68 28.09 4.44 0.30
CA ALA A 68 27.30 3.87 1.38
C ALA A 68 25.90 4.54 1.50
N GLU A 69 25.81 5.87 1.36
CA GLU A 69 24.53 6.58 1.35
C GLU A 69 23.66 6.19 0.14
N LEU A 70 24.26 5.98 -1.04
CA LEU A 70 23.56 5.51 -2.23
C LEU A 70 23.06 4.07 -2.06
N ASP A 71 23.84 3.22 -1.41
CA ASP A 71 23.46 1.83 -1.12
C ASP A 71 22.31 1.76 -0.07
N GLU A 72 22.23 2.72 0.86
CA GLU A 72 21.16 2.83 1.85
C GLU A 72 19.87 3.49 1.31
N LEU A 73 19.96 4.26 0.23
CA LEU A 73 18.86 5.05 -0.31
C LEU A 73 17.58 4.22 -0.63
N PRO A 74 17.67 3.03 -1.26
CA PRO A 74 16.48 2.22 -1.55
C PRO A 74 15.68 1.86 -0.29
N ARG A 75 16.37 1.50 0.80
CA ARG A 75 15.74 1.17 2.08
C ARG A 75 15.00 2.39 2.66
N HIS A 76 15.62 3.57 2.62
CA HIS A 76 14.96 4.81 3.04
C HIS A 76 13.75 5.17 2.17
N VAL A 77 13.81 4.92 0.86
CA VAL A 77 12.68 5.13 -0.05
C VAL A 77 11.54 4.16 0.29
N HIS A 78 11.81 2.88 0.53
CA HIS A 78 10.79 1.91 0.93
C HIS A 78 10.13 2.31 2.26
N GLN A 79 10.91 2.64 3.28
CA GLN A 79 10.39 3.05 4.58
C GLN A 79 9.51 4.30 4.48
N ARG A 80 9.94 5.31 3.71
CA ARG A 80 9.17 6.54 3.50
C ARG A 80 7.91 6.31 2.67
N THR A 81 7.98 5.43 1.67
CA THR A 81 6.81 5.06 0.87
C THR A 81 5.79 4.34 1.74
N ARG A 82 6.22 3.36 2.55
CA ARG A 82 5.32 2.65 3.48
C ARG A 82 4.65 3.59 4.49
N ALA A 83 5.43 4.49 5.10
CA ALA A 83 4.87 5.48 6.02
C ALA A 83 3.82 6.38 5.33
N ALA A 84 4.07 6.79 4.09
CA ALA A 84 3.11 7.58 3.30
C ALA A 84 1.85 6.78 2.93
N VAL A 85 1.98 5.47 2.68
CA VAL A 85 0.85 4.57 2.44
C VAL A 85 -0.01 4.43 3.69
N ASP A 86 0.62 4.18 4.84
CA ASP A 86 -0.10 4.04 6.11
C ASP A 86 -0.80 5.35 6.49
N GLU A 87 -0.14 6.50 6.29
CA GLU A 87 -0.77 7.82 6.50
C GLU A 87 -1.94 8.05 5.53
N GLY A 88 -1.75 7.73 4.24
CA GLY A 88 -2.76 7.90 3.19
C GLY A 88 -4.00 7.02 3.41
N ILE A 89 -3.82 5.73 3.70
CA ILE A 89 -4.93 4.80 3.95
C ILE A 89 -5.73 5.23 5.19
N ASN A 90 -5.05 5.75 6.23
CA ASN A 90 -5.74 6.26 7.41
C ASN A 90 -6.54 7.53 7.11
N ALA A 91 -5.98 8.47 6.34
CA ALA A 91 -6.70 9.66 5.89
C ALA A 91 -7.92 9.29 5.02
N ASP A 92 -7.77 8.32 4.11
CA ASP A 92 -8.87 7.83 3.27
C ASP A 92 -9.96 7.12 4.09
N ALA A 93 -9.59 6.43 5.17
CA ALA A 93 -10.55 5.84 6.10
C ALA A 93 -11.34 6.91 6.88
N GLU A 94 -10.70 8.02 7.24
CA GLU A 94 -11.38 9.17 7.86
C GLU A 94 -12.36 9.82 6.87
N VAL A 95 -11.97 9.97 5.60
CA VAL A 95 -12.87 10.43 4.53
C VAL A 95 -14.08 9.51 4.42
N LEU A 96 -13.90 8.20 4.42
CA LEU A 96 -15.02 7.25 4.38
C LEU A 96 -15.95 7.40 5.59
N ALA A 97 -15.39 7.55 6.79
CA ALA A 97 -16.18 7.76 8.01
C ALA A 97 -16.98 9.08 7.97
N GLU A 98 -16.43 10.16 7.40
CA GLU A 98 -17.16 11.42 7.20
C GLU A 98 -18.32 11.22 6.20
N ARG A 99 -18.08 10.47 5.12
CA ARG A 99 -19.06 10.24 4.05
C ARG A 99 -20.16 9.26 4.40
N ASP A 100 -19.95 8.42 5.40
CA ASP A 100 -20.97 7.50 5.90
C ASP A 100 -22.23 8.24 6.39
N GLY A 101 -22.07 9.42 7.00
CA GLY A 101 -23.20 10.26 7.38
C GLY A 101 -24.05 10.74 6.19
N LEU A 102 -23.42 11.01 5.04
CA LEU A 102 -24.12 11.36 3.80
C LEU A 102 -24.84 10.15 3.20
N TYR A 103 -24.19 8.98 3.26
CA TYR A 103 -24.79 7.72 2.83
C TYR A 103 -26.05 7.40 3.64
N ALA A 104 -25.95 7.47 4.97
CA ALA A 104 -27.08 7.26 5.87
C ALA A 104 -28.22 8.26 5.62
N ALA A 105 -27.91 9.53 5.32
CA ALA A 105 -28.91 10.53 4.98
C ALA A 105 -29.61 10.22 3.64
N ALA A 106 -28.86 9.78 2.62
CA ALA A 106 -29.41 9.39 1.33
C ALA A 106 -30.28 8.13 1.43
N LEU A 107 -29.84 7.13 2.20
CA LEU A 107 -30.63 5.95 2.51
C LEU A 107 -31.94 6.31 3.20
N LYS A 108 -31.86 7.11 4.27
CA LYS A 108 -33.03 7.55 5.00
C LYS A 108 -34.03 8.31 4.12
N ALA A 109 -33.55 9.16 3.23
CA ALA A 109 -34.42 9.87 2.29
C ALA A 109 -35.17 8.91 1.35
N ARG A 110 -34.52 7.83 0.89
CA ARG A 110 -35.17 6.77 0.10
C ARG A 110 -36.18 5.99 0.95
N GLU A 111 -35.81 5.62 2.16
CA GLU A 111 -36.69 4.92 3.10
C GLU A 111 -37.93 5.74 3.43
N ASP A 112 -37.78 7.04 3.68
CA ASP A 112 -38.88 7.97 3.94
C ASP A 112 -39.82 8.06 2.70
N ALA A 113 -39.26 8.07 1.48
CA ALA A 113 -40.06 8.05 0.25
C ALA A 113 -40.82 6.72 0.04
N VAL A 114 -40.21 5.58 0.38
CA VAL A 114 -40.89 4.27 0.38
C VAL A 114 -41.99 4.25 1.44
N ALA A 115 -41.71 4.76 2.64
CA ALA A 115 -42.67 4.83 3.74
C ALA A 115 -43.88 5.72 3.39
N GLU A 116 -43.67 6.82 2.66
CA GLU A 116 -44.76 7.68 2.17
C GLU A 116 -45.68 6.93 1.19
N LEU A 117 -45.12 6.11 0.30
CA LEU A 117 -45.91 5.27 -0.61
C LEU A 117 -46.65 4.15 0.13
N LEU A 118 -46.01 3.56 1.14
CA LEU A 118 -46.63 2.53 1.99
C LEU A 118 -47.71 3.08 2.93
N ALA A 119 -47.72 4.38 3.18
CA ALA A 119 -48.78 5.02 3.96
C ALA A 119 -50.14 5.04 3.23
N ASP A 120 -50.17 4.78 1.91
CA ASP A 120 -51.42 4.54 1.18
C ASP A 120 -52.02 3.18 1.61
N PRO A 121 -53.23 3.15 2.21
CA PRO A 121 -53.88 1.93 2.65
C PRO A 121 -54.08 0.89 1.54
N ASP A 122 -54.26 1.32 0.30
CA ASP A 122 -54.43 0.42 -0.84
C ASP A 122 -53.12 -0.30 -1.21
N ILE A 123 -51.98 0.38 -1.03
CA ILE A 123 -50.64 -0.19 -1.24
C ILE A 123 -50.25 -1.11 -0.09
N ALA A 124 -50.47 -0.70 1.16
CA ALA A 124 -50.20 -1.53 2.33
C ALA A 124 -50.93 -2.89 2.25
N ARG A 125 -52.20 -2.89 1.82
CA ARG A 125 -52.96 -4.12 1.63
C ARG A 125 -52.37 -5.02 0.53
N LEU A 126 -51.84 -4.44 -0.55
CA LEU A 126 -51.18 -5.20 -1.61
C LEU A 126 -49.87 -5.82 -1.15
N VAL A 127 -49.13 -5.15 -0.26
CA VAL A 127 -47.92 -5.72 0.35
C VAL A 127 -48.27 -6.92 1.23
N GLU A 128 -49.30 -6.82 2.08
CA GLU A 128 -49.80 -7.97 2.86
C GLU A 128 -50.24 -9.13 1.96
N GLU A 129 -50.98 -8.85 0.86
CA GLU A 129 -51.39 -9.85 -0.13
C GLU A 129 -50.16 -10.51 -0.81
N TYR A 130 -49.10 -9.74 -1.08
CA TYR A 130 -47.86 -10.24 -1.66
C TYR A 130 -47.05 -11.13 -0.69
N GLU A 131 -46.92 -10.73 0.57
CA GLU A 131 -46.26 -11.53 1.62
C GLU A 131 -47.01 -12.83 1.89
N GLN A 132 -48.33 -12.78 1.94
CA GLN A 132 -49.18 -13.99 2.06
C GLN A 132 -48.97 -14.93 0.88
N PHE A 133 -48.81 -14.40 -0.34
CA PHE A 133 -48.51 -15.23 -1.50
C PHE A 133 -47.15 -15.94 -1.34
N GLN A 134 -46.09 -15.26 -0.90
CA GLN A 134 -44.78 -15.90 -0.72
C GLN A 134 -44.81 -17.06 0.29
N GLN A 135 -45.63 -16.96 1.33
CA GLN A 135 -45.82 -18.06 2.28
C GLN A 135 -46.56 -19.26 1.68
N VAL A 136 -47.46 -19.01 0.73
CA VAL A 136 -48.32 -20.03 0.11
C VAL A 136 -47.73 -20.60 -1.18
N GLU A 137 -46.82 -19.88 -1.84
CA GLU A 137 -46.14 -20.26 -3.08
C GLU A 137 -45.59 -21.70 -3.07
N PRO A 138 -44.91 -22.18 -2.01
CA PRO A 138 -44.37 -23.54 -1.97
C PRO A 138 -45.48 -24.62 -2.05
N THR A 139 -46.71 -24.27 -1.66
CA THR A 139 -47.85 -25.19 -1.65
C THR A 139 -48.66 -25.18 -2.95
N LEU A 140 -48.40 -24.22 -3.87
CA LEU A 140 -49.12 -24.09 -5.13
C LEU A 140 -48.95 -25.30 -6.07
N ALA A 141 -47.85 -26.04 -5.94
CA ALA A 141 -47.61 -27.26 -6.71
C ALA A 141 -48.65 -28.36 -6.43
N ASN A 142 -49.29 -28.33 -5.26
CA ASN A 142 -50.29 -29.31 -4.83
C ASN A 142 -51.72 -28.97 -5.30
N LEU A 143 -51.93 -27.80 -5.90
CA LEU A 143 -53.24 -27.34 -6.35
C LEU A 143 -53.55 -27.78 -7.79
N PRO A 144 -54.83 -27.95 -8.14
CA PRO A 144 -55.25 -28.19 -9.52
C PRO A 144 -54.82 -27.02 -10.44
N ALA A 145 -54.42 -27.34 -11.68
CA ALA A 145 -53.83 -26.39 -12.62
C ALA A 145 -54.62 -25.07 -12.78
N GLY A 146 -55.94 -25.14 -12.94
CA GLY A 146 -56.77 -23.94 -13.10
C GLY A 146 -56.79 -23.00 -11.89
N TYR A 147 -56.67 -23.53 -10.67
CA TYR A 147 -56.57 -22.69 -9.46
C TYR A 147 -55.17 -22.08 -9.32
N ARG A 148 -54.13 -22.86 -9.60
CA ARG A 148 -52.75 -22.38 -9.63
C ARG A 148 -52.58 -21.23 -10.63
N ASP A 149 -53.07 -21.39 -11.85
CA ASP A 149 -52.94 -20.38 -12.90
C ASP A 149 -53.69 -19.08 -12.55
N ALA A 150 -54.85 -19.18 -11.89
CA ALA A 150 -55.59 -18.02 -11.40
C ALA A 150 -54.87 -17.28 -10.26
N ILE A 151 -54.26 -18.03 -9.32
CA ILE A 151 -53.49 -17.47 -8.20
C ILE A 151 -52.22 -16.78 -8.71
N LEU A 152 -51.51 -17.38 -9.67
CA LEU A 152 -50.36 -16.76 -10.33
C LEU A 152 -50.75 -15.49 -11.10
N ALA A 153 -51.82 -15.53 -11.89
CA ALA A 153 -52.29 -14.35 -12.63
C ALA A 153 -52.71 -13.20 -11.70
N HIS A 154 -53.23 -13.51 -10.51
CA HIS A 154 -53.52 -12.53 -9.48
C HIS A 154 -52.23 -11.96 -8.87
N HIS A 155 -51.25 -12.80 -8.54
CA HIS A 155 -49.95 -12.36 -8.04
C HIS A 155 -49.22 -11.44 -9.02
N ASP A 156 -49.20 -11.79 -10.32
CA ASP A 156 -48.65 -10.93 -11.37
C ASP A 156 -49.34 -9.56 -11.43
N SER A 157 -50.64 -9.50 -11.10
CA SER A 157 -51.39 -8.24 -11.02
C SER A 157 -51.06 -7.45 -9.76
N VAL A 158 -50.83 -8.11 -8.62
CA VAL A 158 -50.41 -7.47 -7.37
C VAL A 158 -49.00 -6.91 -7.54
N GLN A 159 -48.08 -7.69 -8.10
CA GLN A 159 -46.70 -7.27 -8.38
C GLN A 159 -46.66 -6.04 -9.32
N ARG A 160 -47.45 -6.04 -10.40
CA ARG A 160 -47.57 -4.86 -11.29
C ARG A 160 -48.10 -3.61 -10.60
N ARG A 161 -48.92 -3.77 -9.55
CA ARG A 161 -49.45 -2.64 -8.78
C ARG A 161 -48.48 -2.17 -7.69
N LEU A 162 -47.65 -3.07 -7.16
CA LEU A 162 -46.54 -2.75 -6.25
C LEU A 162 -45.31 -2.20 -6.97
N GLN A 163 -45.25 -2.34 -8.29
CA GLN A 163 -44.15 -1.88 -9.14
C GLN A 163 -43.65 -0.45 -8.82
N PRO A 164 -44.51 0.57 -8.59
CA PRO A 164 -44.03 1.91 -8.26
C PRO A 164 -43.25 1.96 -6.92
N VAL A 165 -43.64 1.15 -5.93
CA VAL A 165 -42.94 1.07 -4.64
C VAL A 165 -41.59 0.37 -4.82
N LEU A 166 -41.58 -0.74 -5.59
CA LEU A 166 -40.35 -1.47 -5.91
C LEU A 166 -39.37 -0.60 -6.69
N GLU A 167 -39.86 0.20 -7.64
CA GLU A 167 -39.06 1.14 -8.41
C GLU A 167 -38.40 2.20 -7.52
N VAL A 168 -39.11 2.74 -6.52
CA VAL A 168 -38.52 3.70 -5.57
C VAL A 168 -37.54 3.02 -4.61
N ALA A 169 -37.86 1.83 -4.12
CA ALA A 169 -36.98 1.07 -3.23
C ALA A 169 -35.67 0.67 -3.92
N GLN A 170 -35.73 0.35 -5.22
CA GLN A 170 -34.57 -0.05 -6.03
C GLN A 170 -33.93 1.12 -6.79
N ALA A 171 -34.50 2.32 -6.69
CA ALA A 171 -33.95 3.49 -7.36
C ALA A 171 -32.52 3.76 -6.86
N PRO A 172 -31.63 4.23 -7.76
CA PRO A 172 -30.33 4.76 -7.35
C PRO A 172 -30.50 5.84 -6.28
N LEU A 173 -29.59 5.86 -5.31
CA LEU A 173 -29.57 6.91 -4.30
C LEU A 173 -29.39 8.27 -4.95
N GLN A 174 -30.14 9.26 -4.47
CA GLN A 174 -30.02 10.62 -4.97
C GLN A 174 -28.72 11.24 -4.43
N PRO A 175 -27.97 11.95 -5.28
CA PRO A 175 -26.74 12.60 -4.85
C PRO A 175 -27.02 13.69 -3.83
N VAL A 176 -26.31 13.60 -2.71
CA VAL A 176 -26.25 14.68 -1.72
C VAL A 176 -25.30 15.74 -2.28
N ASP A 177 -25.72 17.00 -2.22
CA ASP A 177 -24.92 18.15 -2.69
C ASP A 177 -23.70 18.34 -1.77
N ALA A 178 -22.62 17.61 -2.08
CA ALA A 178 -21.37 17.60 -1.34
C ALA A 178 -20.19 17.68 -2.30
N GLU A 179 -19.08 18.27 -1.84
CA GLU A 179 -17.83 18.29 -2.60
C GLU A 179 -17.32 16.87 -2.82
N ARG A 180 -16.71 16.59 -3.98
CA ARG A 180 -16.15 15.28 -4.26
C ARG A 180 -14.94 14.99 -3.40
N ALA A 181 -14.84 13.76 -2.91
CA ALA A 181 -13.68 13.25 -2.20
C ALA A 181 -13.15 12.00 -2.89
N ALA A 182 -11.84 11.82 -2.85
CA ALA A 182 -11.15 10.67 -3.42
C ALA A 182 -10.75 9.70 -2.32
N VAL A 183 -10.82 8.40 -2.62
CA VAL A 183 -10.39 7.32 -1.75
C VAL A 183 -9.51 6.37 -2.56
N THR A 184 -8.36 6.00 -2.00
CA THR A 184 -7.36 5.18 -2.68
C THR A 184 -7.38 3.74 -2.14
N LEU A 185 -7.38 2.79 -3.06
CA LEU A 185 -7.13 1.37 -2.81
C LEU A 185 -5.67 1.09 -3.12
N VAL A 186 -4.98 0.41 -2.21
CA VAL A 186 -3.59 0.02 -2.45
C VAL A 186 -3.58 -1.40 -2.98
N ALA A 187 -3.03 -1.58 -4.18
CA ALA A 187 -2.93 -2.87 -4.84
C ALA A 187 -1.47 -3.27 -5.04
N SER A 188 -1.18 -4.55 -4.92
CA SER A 188 0.16 -5.08 -5.13
C SER A 188 0.11 -6.47 -5.77
N LEU A 189 1.01 -6.71 -6.73
CA LEU A 189 1.17 -7.99 -7.41
C LEU A 189 2.60 -8.49 -7.20
N ASN A 190 2.73 -9.77 -6.85
CA ASN A 190 4.02 -10.43 -6.69
C ASN A 190 4.15 -11.59 -7.67
N PRO A 191 5.14 -11.60 -8.58
CA PRO A 191 5.96 -10.45 -9.00
C PRO A 191 5.14 -9.40 -9.76
N MET A 192 5.60 -8.13 -9.75
CA MET A 192 4.93 -7.04 -10.49
C MET A 192 5.02 -7.19 -12.01
N GLU A 193 6.07 -7.85 -12.50
CA GLU A 193 6.30 -8.12 -13.90
C GLU A 193 6.37 -9.63 -14.14
N GLY A 194 5.68 -10.11 -15.18
CA GLY A 194 5.65 -11.53 -15.55
C GLY A 194 4.36 -12.22 -15.12
N SER A 195 4.48 -13.48 -14.69
CA SER A 195 3.35 -14.28 -14.22
C SER A 195 3.14 -14.01 -12.73
N PRO A 196 2.05 -13.34 -12.31
CA PRO A 196 1.82 -13.07 -10.91
C PRO A 196 1.47 -14.36 -10.15
N GLU A 197 2.02 -14.49 -8.95
CA GLU A 197 1.81 -15.59 -8.01
C GLU A 197 0.88 -15.18 -6.85
N ALA A 198 0.85 -13.88 -6.52
CA ALA A 198 -0.05 -13.34 -5.51
C ALA A 198 -0.55 -11.92 -5.87
N LEU A 199 -1.75 -11.61 -5.40
CA LEU A 199 -2.37 -10.28 -5.41
C LEU A 199 -2.74 -9.89 -3.96
N ALA A 200 -2.44 -8.66 -3.57
CA ALA A 200 -2.90 -8.07 -2.32
C ALA A 200 -3.61 -6.74 -2.59
N LEU A 201 -4.76 -6.53 -1.96
CA LEU A 201 -5.55 -5.31 -2.00
C LEU A 201 -5.78 -4.83 -0.57
N ILE A 202 -5.35 -3.62 -0.24
CA ILE A 202 -5.63 -2.98 1.04
C ILE A 202 -6.69 -1.93 0.81
N LEU A 203 -7.77 -2.06 1.56
CA LEU A 203 -8.92 -1.17 1.52
C LEU A 203 -8.87 -0.22 2.72
N PRO A 204 -9.23 1.06 2.57
CA PRO A 204 -9.32 2.02 3.67
C PRO A 204 -10.57 1.82 4.55
N VAL A 205 -10.99 0.57 4.73
CA VAL A 205 -12.15 0.17 5.53
C VAL A 205 -11.68 -0.63 6.74
N PRO A 206 -12.36 -0.55 7.89
CA PRO A 206 -12.01 -1.36 9.06
C PRO A 206 -12.03 -2.87 8.79
N PHE A 207 -11.08 -3.61 9.38
CA PHE A 207 -11.05 -5.07 9.29
C PHE A 207 -12.29 -5.74 9.95
N ASP A 208 -12.87 -5.08 10.96
CA ASP A 208 -14.06 -5.56 11.69
C ASP A 208 -15.28 -5.85 10.79
N ILE A 209 -15.34 -5.27 9.59
CA ILE A 209 -16.38 -5.53 8.59
C ILE A 209 -16.39 -7.01 8.18
N TYR A 210 -15.22 -7.66 8.16
CA TYR A 210 -15.11 -9.07 7.85
C TYR A 210 -15.49 -9.96 9.05
N GLU A 211 -15.09 -9.58 10.27
CA GLU A 211 -15.34 -10.37 11.48
C GLU A 211 -16.82 -10.35 11.91
N ASP A 212 -17.44 -9.16 11.88
CA ASP A 212 -18.77 -8.93 12.47
C ASP A 212 -19.88 -8.74 11.42
N TRP A 213 -19.69 -9.30 10.21
CA TRP A 213 -20.59 -9.05 9.06
C TRP A 213 -22.06 -9.40 9.31
N THR A 214 -22.36 -10.32 10.24
CA THR A 214 -23.73 -10.71 10.59
C THR A 214 -24.43 -9.75 11.56
N GLU A 215 -23.67 -9.03 12.38
CA GLU A 215 -24.20 -8.16 13.45
C GLU A 215 -24.20 -6.69 13.07
N ARG A 216 -23.41 -6.33 12.04
CA ARG A 216 -23.24 -4.95 11.58
C ARG A 216 -24.40 -4.50 10.69
N ASN A 217 -24.82 -3.25 10.86
CA ASN A 217 -25.71 -2.60 9.91
C ASN A 217 -24.96 -2.30 8.60
N GLU A 218 -25.66 -2.34 7.48
CA GLU A 218 -25.09 -2.00 6.17
C GLU A 218 -24.73 -0.51 6.12
N ASP A 219 -23.43 -0.23 6.16
CA ASP A 219 -22.86 1.12 6.11
C ASP A 219 -22.00 1.32 4.87
N LEU A 220 -21.49 2.52 4.65
CA LEU A 220 -20.74 2.85 3.45
C LEU A 220 -19.46 2.00 3.30
N ALA A 221 -18.81 1.68 4.42
CA ALA A 221 -17.59 0.88 4.44
C ALA A 221 -17.89 -0.59 4.07
N ALA A 222 -18.98 -1.16 4.56
CA ALA A 222 -19.46 -2.49 4.17
C ALA A 222 -19.79 -2.54 2.68
N VAL A 223 -20.58 -1.57 2.19
CA VAL A 223 -20.93 -1.48 0.75
C VAL A 223 -19.67 -1.41 -0.11
N LEU A 224 -18.72 -0.54 0.23
CA LEU A 224 -17.47 -0.41 -0.50
C LEU A 224 -16.68 -1.74 -0.52
N SER A 225 -16.59 -2.42 0.63
CA SER A 225 -15.92 -3.71 0.77
C SER A 225 -16.54 -4.76 -0.15
N TYR A 226 -17.86 -4.94 -0.10
CA TYR A 226 -18.57 -5.91 -0.94
C TYR A 226 -18.38 -5.61 -2.44
N ARG A 227 -18.44 -4.33 -2.82
CA ARG A 227 -18.26 -3.90 -4.20
C ARG A 227 -16.85 -4.18 -4.72
N ILE A 228 -15.83 -3.90 -3.92
CA ILE A 228 -14.43 -4.17 -4.30
C ILE A 228 -14.15 -5.67 -4.36
N ILE A 229 -14.66 -6.46 -3.41
CA ILE A 229 -14.54 -7.93 -3.44
C ILE A 229 -15.24 -8.50 -4.68
N ALA A 230 -16.42 -7.99 -5.04
CA ALA A 230 -17.12 -8.39 -6.25
C ALA A 230 -16.36 -7.99 -7.53
N ALA A 231 -15.81 -6.78 -7.58
CA ALA A 231 -14.98 -6.32 -8.70
C ALA A 231 -13.70 -7.16 -8.83
N THR A 232 -13.07 -7.51 -7.70
CA THR A 232 -11.90 -8.39 -7.66
C THR A 232 -12.26 -9.77 -8.18
N SER A 233 -13.36 -10.36 -7.71
CA SER A 233 -13.86 -11.66 -8.19
C SER A 233 -14.15 -11.65 -9.69
N ALA A 234 -14.75 -10.57 -10.21
CA ALA A 234 -15.01 -10.41 -11.63
C ALA A 234 -13.71 -10.28 -12.44
N ALA A 235 -12.71 -9.57 -11.92
CA ALA A 235 -11.40 -9.45 -12.55
C ALA A 235 -10.69 -10.81 -12.61
N LEU A 236 -10.73 -11.57 -11.51
CA LEU A 236 -10.18 -12.93 -11.43
C LEU A 236 -10.86 -13.90 -12.41
N ALA A 237 -12.19 -13.81 -12.53
CA ALA A 237 -12.92 -14.58 -13.55
C ALA A 237 -12.51 -14.17 -14.98
N GLN A 238 -12.29 -12.88 -15.23
CA GLN A 238 -11.87 -12.36 -16.53
C GLN A 238 -10.47 -12.85 -16.94
N VAL A 239 -9.54 -12.98 -15.99
CA VAL A 239 -8.19 -13.54 -16.24
C VAL A 239 -8.14 -15.07 -16.17
N GLY A 240 -9.29 -15.75 -16.04
CA GLY A 240 -9.38 -17.20 -16.14
C GLY A 240 -9.15 -17.97 -14.84
N VAL A 241 -9.21 -17.31 -13.69
CA VAL A 241 -9.07 -17.92 -12.35
C VAL A 241 -10.27 -17.61 -11.44
N PRO A 242 -11.51 -17.98 -11.84
CA PRO A 242 -12.73 -17.61 -11.12
C PRO A 242 -12.87 -18.25 -9.73
N ASP A 243 -12.25 -19.41 -9.51
CA ASP A 243 -12.42 -20.23 -8.31
C ASP A 243 -11.27 -20.07 -7.30
N VAL A 244 -10.38 -19.09 -7.51
CA VAL A 244 -9.25 -18.85 -6.60
C VAL A 244 -9.75 -18.32 -5.26
N ALA A 245 -9.23 -18.86 -4.16
CA ALA A 245 -9.64 -18.47 -2.83
C ALA A 245 -9.10 -17.07 -2.48
N MET A 246 -10.01 -16.18 -2.06
CA MET A 246 -9.67 -14.91 -1.42
C MET A 246 -9.53 -15.12 0.09
N GLN A 247 -8.41 -14.67 0.64
CA GLN A 247 -8.13 -14.61 2.06
C GLN A 247 -8.28 -13.17 2.55
N TYR A 248 -8.78 -12.99 3.76
CA TYR A 248 -8.96 -11.69 4.38
C TYR A 248 -8.03 -11.61 5.60
N THR A 249 -7.31 -10.51 5.72
CA THR A 249 -6.38 -10.30 6.83
C THR A 249 -6.40 -8.86 7.31
N ASP A 250 -5.90 -8.65 8.52
CA ASP A 250 -5.79 -7.34 9.13
C ASP A 250 -4.49 -6.63 8.70
N TYR A 251 -4.62 -5.49 8.03
CA TYR A 251 -3.53 -4.56 7.77
C TYR A 251 -3.70 -3.31 8.63
N GLN A 252 -3.10 -3.29 9.82
CA GLN A 252 -3.14 -2.14 10.75
C GLN A 252 -4.58 -1.66 11.09
N GLY A 253 -5.50 -2.58 11.33
CA GLY A 253 -6.91 -2.31 11.57
C GLY A 253 -7.74 -2.13 10.29
N LYS A 254 -7.15 -2.34 9.11
CA LYS A 254 -7.80 -2.19 7.80
C LYS A 254 -7.97 -3.54 7.11
N LEU A 255 -9.01 -3.65 6.27
CA LEU A 255 -9.26 -4.86 5.51
C LEU A 255 -8.22 -5.02 4.39
N ALA A 256 -7.48 -6.12 4.41
CA ALA A 256 -6.67 -6.57 3.31
C ALA A 256 -7.24 -7.85 2.70
N VAL A 257 -7.38 -7.87 1.37
CA VAL A 257 -7.79 -9.01 0.56
C VAL A 257 -6.57 -9.57 -0.14
N GLN A 258 -6.28 -10.84 0.08
CA GLN A 258 -5.13 -11.55 -0.48
C GLN A 258 -5.61 -12.69 -1.35
N VAL A 259 -4.95 -12.86 -2.49
CA VAL A 259 -5.22 -13.94 -3.45
C VAL A 259 -3.90 -14.62 -3.75
N TRP A 260 -3.85 -15.93 -3.52
CA TRP A 260 -2.73 -16.78 -3.89
C TRP A 260 -3.09 -17.56 -5.16
N PHE A 261 -2.41 -17.27 -6.27
CA PHE A 261 -2.67 -17.94 -7.55
C PHE A 261 -2.11 -19.36 -7.57
N GLY A 262 -0.97 -19.61 -6.91
CA GLY A 262 -0.38 -20.95 -6.82
C GLY A 262 -0.20 -21.62 -8.18
N ASP A 263 -0.86 -22.76 -8.38
CA ASP A 263 -0.83 -23.52 -9.64
C ASP A 263 -1.80 -22.96 -10.71
N ASP A 264 -2.76 -22.13 -10.31
CA ASP A 264 -3.76 -21.51 -11.18
C ASP A 264 -3.24 -20.17 -11.71
N ALA A 265 -2.29 -20.24 -12.65
CA ALA A 265 -1.70 -19.05 -13.25
C ALA A 265 -2.74 -18.26 -14.08
N PRO A 266 -2.88 -16.95 -13.86
CA PRO A 266 -3.81 -16.12 -14.63
C PRO A 266 -3.40 -16.08 -16.10
N GLN A 267 -4.39 -16.14 -16.99
CA GLN A 267 -4.20 -16.20 -18.45
C GLN A 267 -4.11 -14.80 -19.09
N GLY A 268 -4.29 -13.75 -18.30
CA GLY A 268 -4.28 -12.35 -18.75
C GLY A 268 -3.66 -11.42 -17.72
N ASP A 269 -3.63 -10.12 -18.04
CA ASP A 269 -3.09 -9.09 -17.16
C ASP A 269 -4.07 -8.81 -16.00
N VAL A 270 -3.70 -9.26 -14.81
CA VAL A 270 -4.49 -9.08 -13.58
C VAL A 270 -4.67 -7.61 -13.24
N ARG A 271 -3.64 -6.78 -13.49
CA ARG A 271 -3.68 -5.35 -13.19
C ARG A 271 -4.65 -4.63 -14.12
N GLU A 272 -4.56 -4.88 -15.41
CA GLU A 272 -5.50 -4.30 -16.39
C GLU A 272 -6.94 -4.75 -16.13
N ALA A 273 -7.15 -6.04 -15.82
CA ALA A 273 -8.47 -6.56 -15.50
C ALA A 273 -9.05 -5.92 -14.23
N LEU A 274 -8.25 -5.79 -13.17
CA LEU A 274 -8.70 -5.18 -11.93
C LEU A 274 -9.00 -3.69 -12.09
N ASP A 275 -8.10 -2.94 -12.73
CA ASP A 275 -8.31 -1.50 -13.00
C ASP A 275 -9.60 -1.29 -13.81
N ALA A 276 -9.86 -2.13 -14.82
CA ALA A 276 -11.10 -2.06 -15.60
C ALA A 276 -12.37 -2.36 -14.77
N GLN A 277 -12.32 -3.34 -13.87
CA GLN A 277 -13.46 -3.64 -12.99
C GLN A 277 -13.69 -2.55 -11.94
N LEU A 278 -12.62 -1.93 -11.42
CA LEU A 278 -12.71 -0.83 -10.47
C LEU A 278 -13.21 0.47 -11.13
N GLU A 279 -12.79 0.75 -12.37
CA GLU A 279 -13.34 1.85 -13.17
C GLU A 279 -14.83 1.64 -13.46
N ALA A 280 -15.21 0.43 -13.88
CA ALA A 280 -16.62 0.07 -14.07
C ALA A 280 -17.43 0.18 -12.77
N LEU A 281 -16.83 -0.15 -11.62
CA LEU A 281 -17.46 0.02 -10.31
C LEU A 281 -17.71 1.51 -10.01
N ALA A 282 -16.73 2.39 -10.22
CA ALA A 282 -16.90 3.83 -10.01
C ALA A 282 -18.05 4.39 -10.88
N ASP A 283 -18.19 3.90 -12.11
CA ASP A 283 -19.25 4.30 -13.05
C ASP A 283 -20.62 3.69 -12.77
N GLN A 284 -20.71 2.59 -12.00
CA GLN A 284 -21.94 1.84 -11.75
C GLN A 284 -22.47 1.97 -10.33
N ALA A 285 -21.59 2.17 -9.33
CA ALA A 285 -21.97 2.32 -7.94
C ALA A 285 -22.74 3.64 -7.75
N GLY A 286 -24.07 3.53 -7.63
CA GLY A 286 -24.93 4.68 -7.34
C GLY A 286 -24.69 5.21 -5.94
N GLU A 287 -24.30 4.32 -5.02
CA GLU A 287 -24.04 4.62 -3.61
C GLU A 287 -22.82 5.54 -3.45
N LEU A 288 -21.71 5.24 -4.14
CA LEU A 288 -20.49 6.06 -4.11
C LEU A 288 -20.72 7.44 -4.74
N ARG A 289 -21.41 7.48 -5.88
CA ARG A 289 -21.80 8.74 -6.53
C ARG A 289 -22.75 9.56 -5.68
N ALA A 290 -23.62 8.91 -4.90
CA ALA A 290 -24.56 9.61 -4.06
C ALA A 290 -23.87 10.40 -2.93
N VAL A 291 -22.73 9.93 -2.45
CA VAL A 291 -21.91 10.60 -1.42
C VAL A 291 -20.74 11.41 -1.98
N GLY A 292 -20.59 11.44 -3.31
CA GLY A 292 -19.51 12.15 -3.98
C GLY A 292 -18.13 11.52 -3.77
N LEU A 293 -18.06 10.19 -3.70
CA LEU A 293 -16.79 9.44 -3.58
C LEU A 293 -16.29 8.98 -4.95
N ASP A 294 -15.03 9.32 -5.25
CA ASP A 294 -14.27 8.82 -6.38
C ASP A 294 -13.23 7.78 -5.88
N LEU A 295 -13.06 6.68 -6.61
CA LEU A 295 -12.12 5.60 -6.26
C LEU A 295 -10.87 5.63 -7.14
N TYR A 296 -9.71 5.42 -6.54
CA TYR A 296 -8.43 5.32 -7.23
C TYR A 296 -7.67 4.07 -6.79
N THR A 297 -6.82 3.53 -7.67
CA THR A 297 -5.95 2.39 -7.36
C THR A 297 -4.50 2.83 -7.42
N ALA A 298 -3.75 2.59 -6.34
CA ALA A 298 -2.31 2.79 -6.28
C ALA A 298 -1.60 1.43 -6.31
N TRP A 299 -0.85 1.18 -7.39
CA TRP A 299 -0.07 -0.05 -7.55
C TRP A 299 1.31 0.10 -6.92
N LEU A 300 1.61 -0.73 -5.92
CA LEU A 300 2.85 -0.69 -5.16
C LEU A 300 3.62 -2.00 -5.23
N ASP A 301 4.93 -1.90 -5.04
CA ASP A 301 5.81 -3.05 -4.89
C ASP A 301 5.40 -3.88 -3.65
N PRO A 302 5.30 -5.22 -3.76
CA PRO A 302 4.97 -6.09 -2.64
C PRO A 302 5.79 -5.83 -1.38
N ARG A 303 7.06 -5.45 -1.53
CA ARG A 303 7.98 -5.17 -0.43
C ARG A 303 7.52 -3.99 0.42
N VAL A 304 6.88 -2.99 -0.20
CA VAL A 304 6.32 -1.84 0.51
C VAL A 304 5.13 -2.27 1.38
N VAL A 305 4.34 -3.23 0.89
CA VAL A 305 3.14 -3.74 1.56
C VAL A 305 3.49 -4.73 2.66
N THR A 306 4.36 -5.71 2.41
CA THR A 306 4.76 -6.72 3.40
C THR A 306 5.70 -6.15 4.45
N GLY A 307 6.53 -5.18 4.07
CA GLY A 307 7.52 -4.60 4.97
C GLY A 307 8.80 -5.42 5.12
N GLU A 308 9.05 -6.35 4.21
CA GLU A 308 10.27 -7.15 4.18
C GLU A 308 11.42 -6.29 3.63
N ASP A 309 12.46 -6.08 4.43
CA ASP A 309 13.71 -5.43 4.02
C ASP A 309 14.60 -6.48 3.30
N ASP A 310 15.40 -6.06 2.30
CA ASP A 310 16.27 -6.94 1.49
C ASP A 310 17.30 -7.77 2.31
N ASP A 311 17.52 -7.43 3.59
CA ASP A 311 18.45 -8.13 4.48
C ASP A 311 17.94 -9.51 4.95
N ASP A 312 16.62 -9.78 4.89
CA ASP A 312 16.06 -11.07 5.32
C ASP A 312 16.10 -12.15 4.22
N VAL A 313 16.35 -11.77 2.96
CA VAL A 313 16.38 -12.71 1.82
C VAL A 313 17.72 -13.46 1.72
N GLN A 314 18.79 -13.00 2.37
CA GLN A 314 20.07 -13.74 2.40
C GLN A 314 20.15 -14.78 3.53
N ALA A 315 19.15 -14.88 4.41
CA ALA A 315 19.18 -15.82 5.54
C ALA A 315 18.27 -17.06 5.38
N SER A 316 17.43 -17.14 4.34
CA SER A 316 16.39 -18.20 4.23
C SER A 316 16.55 -19.16 3.05
N ASP A 317 17.76 -19.33 2.54
CA ASP A 317 18.08 -20.44 1.64
C ASP A 317 18.08 -21.76 2.44
N GLY A 318 16.89 -22.30 2.73
CA GLY A 318 16.72 -23.67 3.25
C GLY A 318 15.74 -23.91 4.40
N ALA A 319 14.71 -23.09 4.61
CA ALA A 319 13.61 -23.45 5.54
C ALA A 319 12.29 -23.57 4.77
N ALA A 320 11.96 -24.79 4.38
CA ALA A 320 10.60 -25.14 3.99
C ALA A 320 9.65 -24.69 5.10
N TRP A 321 8.71 -23.81 4.75
CA TRP A 321 7.63 -23.41 5.62
C TRP A 321 6.77 -24.65 5.95
N THR A 322 7.01 -25.25 7.11
CA THR A 322 6.09 -26.21 7.74
C THR A 322 5.13 -25.44 8.64
N PRO A 323 3.80 -25.59 8.49
CA PRO A 323 2.85 -25.06 9.45
C PRO A 323 3.12 -25.70 10.81
N GLY A 324 3.46 -24.89 11.80
CA GLY A 324 3.76 -25.33 13.15
C GLY A 324 2.54 -25.93 13.82
N ASP A 325 2.69 -27.20 14.21
CA ASP A 325 1.81 -27.94 15.09
C ASP A 325 1.53 -27.19 16.41
N ASP A 326 0.27 -27.32 16.85
CA ASP A 326 -0.25 -26.92 18.14
C ASP A 326 0.67 -27.31 19.31
N GLU A 327 1.28 -26.32 19.96
CA GLU A 327 1.87 -26.50 21.29
C GLU A 327 0.82 -26.14 22.34
N ALA A 328 0.06 -27.17 22.72
CA ALA A 328 -0.87 -27.16 23.85
C ALA A 328 -0.17 -26.67 25.12
N THR A 329 -0.58 -25.50 25.62
CA THR A 329 -0.08 -24.98 26.89
C THR A 329 -0.74 -25.72 28.05
N GLU A 330 0.13 -26.27 28.89
CA GLU A 330 -0.16 -27.05 30.09
C GLU A 330 -1.09 -26.33 31.08
N ALA A 331 -2.09 -27.05 31.57
CA ALA A 331 -2.85 -26.69 32.76
C ALA A 331 -2.05 -26.99 34.03
N PRO A 332 -2.05 -26.12 35.05
CA PRO A 332 -1.52 -26.50 36.36
C PRO A 332 -2.58 -27.25 37.16
N ALA A 333 -2.18 -28.46 37.59
CA ALA A 333 -2.88 -29.27 38.56
C ALA A 333 -2.84 -28.66 39.97
N GLY A 334 -3.96 -28.78 40.70
CA GLY A 334 -3.91 -29.07 42.14
C GLY A 334 -4.63 -28.09 43.06
N ALA A 335 -5.87 -28.42 43.44
CA ALA A 335 -6.33 -28.31 44.82
C ALA A 335 -7.55 -29.22 45.05
N SER A 336 -7.30 -30.33 45.74
CA SER A 336 -8.23 -31.32 46.26
C SER A 336 -8.94 -30.86 47.55
N ALA A 337 -10.04 -31.57 47.86
CA ALA A 337 -10.90 -31.53 49.06
C ALA A 337 -12.03 -30.49 48.97
N ASP A 338 -13.32 -30.81 49.10
CA ASP A 338 -13.94 -31.68 50.10
C ASP A 338 -15.31 -32.21 49.59
N VAL A 339 -15.64 -33.47 49.88
CA VAL A 339 -17.00 -34.07 49.79
C VAL A 339 -17.27 -34.71 51.15
N PRO A 340 -18.36 -34.35 51.84
CA PRO A 340 -19.53 -35.24 51.93
C PRO A 340 -20.87 -34.47 52.00
N GLY A 341 -22.02 -34.98 51.56
CA GLY A 341 -22.38 -36.34 51.19
C GLY A 341 -23.87 -36.45 50.85
N ASP A 342 -24.26 -37.68 50.55
CA ASP A 342 -25.55 -38.33 50.78
C ASP A 342 -26.89 -37.56 50.63
N ALA A 343 -27.67 -38.05 49.65
CA ALA A 343 -28.95 -38.77 49.83
C ALA A 343 -30.21 -38.18 49.15
N HIS A 344 -31.04 -39.14 48.72
CA HIS A 344 -32.44 -39.11 48.24
C HIS A 344 -32.65 -38.67 46.78
N ILE A 345 -32.99 -39.55 45.81
CA ILE A 345 -34.13 -40.49 45.66
C ILE A 345 -35.50 -39.80 45.79
N GLU A 346 -36.22 -39.76 44.65
CA GLU A 346 -37.67 -39.88 44.37
C GLU A 346 -37.95 -39.02 43.12
N SER A 347 -38.15 -39.58 41.91
CA SER A 347 -39.27 -40.36 41.37
C SER A 347 -40.64 -39.69 41.47
N GLU A 348 -41.31 -39.61 40.32
CA GLU A 348 -42.71 -39.20 40.06
C GLU A 348 -42.93 -37.67 39.98
N ALA A 349 -43.61 -37.10 38.98
CA ALA A 349 -44.58 -37.62 38.01
C ALA A 349 -44.48 -36.89 36.66
#